data_AF-A0A1K2F3M3-F1
#
_entry.id   AF-A0A1K2F3M3-F1
#
_cell.length_a   1.000
_cell.length_b   1.000
_cell.length_c   1.000
_cell.angle_alpha   90.00
_cell.angle_beta   90.00
_cell.angle_gamma   90.00
#
_symmetry.space_group_name_H-M   'P 1'
#
loop_
_entity.id
_entity.type
_entity.pdbx_description
1 polymer ?
#
loop_
_entity_poly.entity_id
_entity_poly.type
_entity_poly.pdbx_seq_one_letter_code
_entity_poly.pdbx_strand_id
1 'polypeptide(L)'
;MTDMLQAVDALLRRPADLPPPHLRASLRKADQLTQAQVAEVLNVTPLAVLRWENGQSEPRGVRRKAYARLMRGLAEKHPTVAPDFAASLAD
;
A
#
# COMPACT_ATOMS: atom_id res chain seq x y z
N MET A 1 14.40 14.01 28.34
CA MET A 1 13.07 14.48 27.91
C MET A 1 13.08 14.51 26.40
N THR A 2 12.29 13.66 25.72
CA THR A 2 12.25 13.64 24.25
C THR A 2 11.64 14.95 23.77
N ASP A 3 12.34 15.65 22.87
CA ASP A 3 11.86 16.87 22.23
C ASP A 3 10.59 16.58 21.42
N MET A 4 9.65 17.52 21.39
CA MET A 4 8.40 17.40 20.64
C MET A 4 8.69 17.13 19.16
N LEU A 5 9.72 17.77 18.60
CA LEU A 5 10.13 17.57 17.21
C LEU A 5 10.61 16.13 16.94
N GLN A 6 11.39 15.56 17.86
CA GLN A 6 11.81 14.15 17.78
C GLN A 6 10.63 13.17 17.83
N ALA A 7 9.61 13.47 18.65
CA ALA A 7 8.40 12.67 18.72
C ALA A 7 7.56 12.79 17.42
N VAL A 8 7.48 13.98 16.83
CA VAL A 8 6.83 14.21 15.53
C VAL A 8 7.59 13.48 14.41
N ASP A 9 8.92 13.59 14.36
CA ASP A 9 9.75 12.87 13.39
C ASP A 9 9.57 11.36 13.51
N ALA A 10 9.49 10.82 14.73
CA ALA A 10 9.23 9.41 14.96
C ALA A 10 7.84 8.97 14.45
N LEU A 11 6.82 9.84 14.55
CA LEU A 11 5.50 9.59 13.98
C LEU A 11 5.51 9.64 12.45
N LEU A 12 6.25 10.58 11.87
CA LEU A 12 6.38 10.75 10.41
C LEU A 12 7.19 9.61 9.77
N ARG A 13 8.18 9.06 10.48
CA ARG A 13 8.98 7.91 10.03
C ARG A 13 8.27 6.56 10.19
N ARG A 14 7.10 6.51 10.83
CA ARG A 14 6.37 5.25 10.99
C ARG A 14 5.88 4.79 9.61
N PRO A 15 6.34 3.65 9.08
CA PRO A 15 5.91 3.21 7.77
C PRO A 15 4.39 2.98 7.79
N ALA A 16 3.69 3.61 6.85
CA ALA A 16 2.30 3.28 6.61
C ALA A 16 2.24 1.87 6.04
N ASP A 17 1.46 0.96 6.62
CA ASP A 17 1.37 -0.43 6.13
C ASP A 17 0.85 -0.52 4.68
N LEU A 18 0.19 0.53 4.18
CA LEU A 18 -0.32 0.62 2.83
C LEU A 18 0.08 1.96 2.20
N PRO A 19 0.42 1.97 0.91
CA PRO A 19 0.62 3.21 0.19
C PRO A 19 -0.72 3.98 0.07
N PRO A 20 -0.67 5.30 -0.18
CA PRO A 20 -1.84 6.11 -0.51
C PRO A 20 -2.70 5.48 -1.61
N PRO A 21 -4.03 5.65 -1.58
CA PRO A 21 -4.93 4.97 -2.52
C PRO A 21 -4.54 5.12 -4.00
N HIS A 22 -4.21 6.34 -4.44
CA HIS A 22 -3.82 6.62 -5.83
C HIS A 22 -2.58 5.84 -6.30
N LEU A 23 -1.65 5.49 -5.40
CA LEU A 23 -0.47 4.70 -5.74
C LEU A 23 -0.78 3.20 -5.87
N ARG A 24 -1.80 2.70 -5.18
CA ARG A 24 -2.17 1.28 -5.21
C ARG A 24 -2.52 0.81 -6.62
N ALA A 25 -3.36 1.59 -7.32
CA ALA A 25 -3.71 1.31 -8.71
C ALA A 25 -2.51 1.42 -9.65
N SER A 26 -1.63 2.40 -9.43
CA SER A 26 -0.42 2.61 -10.23
C SER A 26 0.55 1.44 -10.10
N LEU A 27 0.81 0.98 -8.86
CA LEU A 27 1.65 -0.18 -8.58
C LEU A 27 1.10 -1.45 -9.23
N ARG A 28 -0.21 -1.68 -9.09
CA ARG A 28 -0.88 -2.82 -9.74
C ARG A 28 -0.73 -2.78 -11.27
N LYS A 29 -0.96 -1.62 -11.88
CA LYS A 29 -0.87 -1.43 -13.34
C LYS A 29 0.56 -1.55 -13.86
N ALA A 30 1.55 -1.07 -13.10
CA ALA A 30 2.96 -1.19 -13.47
C ALA A 30 3.38 -2.67 -13.61
N ASP A 31 2.74 -3.55 -12.84
CA ASP A 31 2.91 -5.00 -12.94
C ASP A 31 1.90 -5.72 -13.85
N GLN A 32 1.13 -4.95 -14.64
CA GLN A 32 0.11 -5.46 -15.56
C GLN A 32 -0.99 -6.31 -14.91
N LEU A 33 -1.17 -6.17 -13.59
CA LEU A 33 -2.22 -6.85 -12.85
C LEU A 33 -3.57 -6.15 -13.03
N THR A 34 -4.63 -6.93 -13.15
CA THR A 34 -6.02 -6.44 -13.14
C THR A 34 -6.59 -6.44 -11.73
N GLN A 35 -7.64 -5.63 -11.49
CA GLN A 35 -8.36 -5.68 -10.20
C GLN A 35 -8.98 -7.06 -9.95
N ALA A 36 -9.37 -7.79 -11.01
CA ALA A 36 -9.93 -9.13 -10.91
C ALA A 36 -8.89 -10.15 -10.39
N GLN A 37 -7.66 -10.13 -10.92
CA GLN A 37 -6.59 -11.02 -10.44
C GLN A 37 -6.25 -10.76 -8.97
N VAL A 38 -6.19 -9.49 -8.55
CA VAL A 38 -5.97 -9.14 -7.14
C VAL A 38 -7.15 -9.59 -6.26
N ALA A 39 -8.37 -9.42 -6.74
CA ALA A 39 -9.59 -9.80 -6.03
C ALA A 39 -9.69 -11.32 -5.84
N GLU A 40 -9.33 -12.10 -6.85
CA GLU A 40 -9.31 -13.56 -6.83
C GLU A 40 -8.36 -14.08 -5.74
N VAL A 41 -7.11 -13.61 -5.72
CA VAL A 41 -6.11 -14.01 -4.71
C VAL A 41 -6.55 -13.64 -3.28
N LEU A 42 -7.24 -12.51 -3.11
CA LEU A 42 -7.67 -12.01 -1.80
C LEU A 42 -9.09 -12.45 -1.39
N ASN A 43 -9.75 -13.26 -2.22
CA ASN A 43 -11.12 -13.71 -2.05
C ASN A 43 -12.08 -12.56 -1.71
N VAL A 44 -12.12 -11.55 -2.59
CA VAL A 44 -13.02 -10.39 -2.57
C VAL A 44 -13.58 -10.11 -3.96
N THR A 45 -14.45 -9.11 -4.09
CA THR A 45 -14.94 -8.65 -5.40
C THR A 45 -13.96 -7.65 -6.04
N PRO A 46 -13.90 -7.56 -7.38
CA PRO A 46 -13.14 -6.51 -8.06
C PRO A 46 -13.56 -5.09 -7.63
N LEU A 47 -14.86 -4.90 -7.34
CA LEU A 47 -15.40 -3.64 -6.80
C LEU A 47 -14.82 -3.28 -5.43
N ALA A 48 -14.51 -4.27 -4.58
CA ALA A 48 -13.83 -4.01 -3.31
C ALA A 48 -12.41 -3.47 -3.54
N VAL A 49 -11.66 -4.07 -4.48
CA VAL A 49 -10.32 -3.60 -4.87
C VAL A 49 -10.39 -2.18 -5.45
N LEU A 50 -11.37 -1.90 -6.31
CA LEU A 50 -11.61 -0.54 -6.83
C LEU A 50 -11.84 0.47 -5.70
N ARG A 51 -12.68 0.13 -4.72
CA ARG A 51 -12.95 1.01 -3.56
C ARG A 51 -11.71 1.24 -2.70
N TRP A 52 -10.85 0.23 -2.55
CA TRP A 52 -9.56 0.38 -1.84
C TRP A 52 -8.58 1.27 -2.60
N GLU A 53 -8.51 1.13 -3.92
CA GLU A 53 -7.66 1.95 -4.79
C GLU A 53 -8.15 3.40 -4.87
N ASN A 54 -9.45 3.63 -4.73
CA ASN A 54 -10.04 4.97 -4.70
C ASN A 54 -10.14 5.57 -3.29
N GLY A 55 -9.67 4.86 -2.25
CA GLY A 55 -9.73 5.33 -0.86
C GLY A 55 -11.14 5.39 -0.26
N GLN A 56 -12.13 4.79 -0.91
CA GLN A 56 -13.52 4.76 -0.46
C GLN A 56 -13.73 3.76 0.69
N SER A 57 -12.85 2.76 0.79
CA SER A 57 -12.78 1.84 1.92
C SER A 57 -11.38 1.27 2.07
N GLU A 58 -11.13 0.55 3.15
CA GLU A 58 -9.84 -0.09 3.44
C GLU A 58 -10.05 -1.61 3.62
N PRO A 59 -9.11 -2.46 3.18
CA PRO A 59 -9.11 -3.86 3.56
C PRO A 59 -8.89 -3.98 5.07
N ARG A 60 -9.49 -5.01 5.67
CA ARG A 60 -9.45 -5.27 7.11
C ARG A 60 -8.88 -6.66 7.42
N GLY A 61 -8.38 -6.85 8.63
CA GLY A 61 -7.92 -8.16 9.14
C GLY A 61 -6.86 -8.81 8.25
N VAL A 62 -7.05 -10.11 7.97
CA VAL A 62 -6.12 -10.91 7.16
C VAL A 62 -5.94 -10.35 5.74
N ARG A 63 -7.02 -9.84 5.12
CA ARG A 63 -6.97 -9.23 3.79
C ARG A 63 -6.11 -7.97 3.76
N ARG A 64 -6.11 -7.17 4.83
CA ARG A 64 -5.23 -6.00 4.96
C ARG A 64 -3.77 -6.43 4.92
N LYS A 65 -3.41 -7.45 5.69
CA LYS A 65 -2.03 -7.98 5.73
C LYS A 65 -1.60 -8.53 4.36
N ALA A 66 -2.47 -9.30 3.70
CA ALA A 66 -2.18 -9.85 2.38
C ALA A 66 -2.05 -8.75 1.31
N TYR A 67 -2.95 -7.76 1.32
CA TYR A 67 -2.88 -6.63 0.39
C TYR A 67 -1.66 -5.73 0.65
N ALA A 68 -1.29 -5.50 1.91
CA ALA A 68 -0.07 -4.79 2.27
C ALA A 68 1.19 -5.51 1.78
N ARG A 69 1.24 -6.84 1.92
CA ARG A 69 2.33 -7.65 1.36
C ARG A 69 2.41 -7.53 -0.16
N LEU A 70 1.26 -7.54 -0.86
CA LEU A 70 1.22 -7.31 -2.30
C LEU A 70 1.76 -5.92 -2.66
N MET A 71 1.28 -4.86 -2.01
CA MET A 71 1.72 -3.48 -2.28
C MET A 71 3.22 -3.29 -2.04
N ARG A 72 3.77 -3.91 -0.98
CA ARG A 72 5.20 -3.90 -0.68
C ARG A 72 6.02 -4.52 -1.81
N GLY A 73 5.70 -5.75 -2.21
CA GLY A 73 6.43 -6.44 -3.29
C GLY A 73 6.32 -5.72 -4.64
N LEU A 74 5.16 -5.10 -4.93
CA LEU A 74 5.00 -4.28 -6.12
C LEU A 74 5.85 -3.00 -6.07
N ALA A 75 5.96 -2.36 -4.90
CA ALA A 75 6.77 -1.16 -4.73
C ALA A 75 8.28 -1.45 -4.84
N GLU A 76 8.73 -2.61 -4.33
CA GLU A 76 10.10 -3.09 -4.50
C GLU A 76 10.44 -3.33 -5.99
N LYS A 77 9.49 -3.89 -6.76
CA LYS A 77 9.66 -4.13 -8.20
C LYS A 77 9.55 -2.86 -9.05
N HIS A 78 8.75 -1.89 -8.61
CA HIS A 78 8.44 -0.65 -9.33
C HIS A 78 8.72 0.59 -8.46
N PRO A 79 9.99 0.83 -8.06
CA PRO A 79 10.33 1.87 -7.08
C PRO A 79 10.03 3.29 -7.59
N THR A 80 10.02 3.51 -8.92
CA THR A 80 9.70 4.80 -9.52
C THR A 80 8.23 5.20 -9.40
N VAL A 81 7.34 4.24 -9.14
CA VAL A 81 5.89 4.47 -9.07
C VAL A 81 5.47 4.95 -7.68
N ALA A 82 6.19 4.55 -6.64
CA ALA A 82 5.91 4.92 -5.26
C ALA A 82 7.22 5.14 -4.48
N PRO A 83 8.03 6.16 -4.85
CA PRO A 83 9.40 6.31 -4.36
C PRO A 83 9.46 6.49 -2.84
N ASP A 84 8.58 7.31 -2.24
CA ASP A 84 8.57 7.53 -0.79
C ASP A 84 8.16 6.27 -0.02
N PHE A 85 7.20 5.51 -0.57
CA PHE A 85 6.78 4.24 0.02
C PHE A 85 7.88 3.19 -0.10
N ALA A 86 8.51 3.06 -1.27
CA ALA A 86 9.65 2.17 -1.49
C ALA A 86 10.84 2.53 -0.59
N ALA A 87 11.16 3.83 -0.43
CA ALA A 87 12.20 4.30 0.46
C ALA A 87 11.93 3.91 1.91
N SER A 88 10.68 4.07 2.39
CA SER A 88 10.30 3.67 3.76
C SER A 88 10.32 2.16 4.04
N LEU A 89 10.52 1.33 3.02
CA LEU A 89 10.66 -0.13 3.16
C LEU A 89 12.12 -0.59 3.25
N ALA A 90 13.07 0.29 2.92
CA ALA A 90 14.50 -0.03 2.84
C ALA A 90 15.27 0.25 4.15
N ASP A 91 14.59 0.80 5.17
CA ASP A 91 15.08 1.02 6.54
C ASP A 91 14.70 -0.15 7.48
#